data_AF-A0A936VFB6-F1
#
_entry.id   AF-A0A936VFB6-F1
#
_cell.length_a   1.000
_cell.length_b   1.000
_cell.length_c   1.000
_cell.angle_alpha   90.00
_cell.angle_beta   90.00
_cell.angle_gamma   90.00
#
_symmetry.space_group_name_H-M   'P 1'
#
loop_
_entity.id
_entity.type
_entity.pdbx_description
1 polymer ?
#
loop_
_entity_poly.entity_id
_entity_poly.type
_entity_poly.pdbx_seq_one_letter_code
_entity_poly.pdbx_strand_id
1 'polypeptide(L)'
;MDIEEVPEASQSELFTFMRELRAEFQTRGLILAQAVPFDNPDWDYKAYAGVTDYLMLMAYDQHWSTGGAGPIAGQDWFESILKKRMAELSPAQTIICFGNYGYNWTKNEKEGEDISFQQSLLAAKESLDSPTEIKFDPTSKNPYFSYSEDDGKEHTIWFLDAASL
;
A
#
# COMPACT_ATOMS: atom_id res chain seq x y z
N MET A 1 -6.23 -9.34 11.69
CA MET A 1 -6.85 -10.12 10.62
C MET A 1 -6.55 -9.43 9.33
N ASP A 2 -6.37 -10.24 8.30
CA ASP A 2 -6.05 -9.79 6.96
C ASP A 2 -6.86 -10.68 6.02
N ILE A 3 -8.02 -10.17 5.64
CA ILE A 3 -9.01 -10.88 4.82
C ILE A 3 -9.45 -9.86 3.80
N GLU A 4 -8.99 -10.04 2.58
CA GLU A 4 -9.24 -9.15 1.44
C GLU A 4 -10.14 -9.85 0.41
N GLU A 5 -10.65 -9.09 -0.56
CA GLU A 5 -11.44 -9.62 -1.69
C GLU A 5 -12.67 -10.44 -1.28
N VAL A 6 -13.30 -10.07 -0.17
CA VAL A 6 -14.50 -10.77 0.33
C VAL A 6 -15.69 -10.38 -0.55
N PRO A 7 -16.37 -11.36 -1.20
CA PRO A 7 -17.53 -11.07 -2.04
C PRO A 7 -18.59 -10.29 -1.27
N GLU A 8 -19.26 -9.35 -1.94
CA GLU A 8 -20.31 -8.51 -1.33
C GLU A 8 -21.36 -9.36 -0.59
N ALA A 9 -21.76 -10.49 -1.19
CA ALA A 9 -22.73 -11.43 -0.63
C ALA A 9 -22.28 -12.13 0.67
N SER A 10 -20.99 -12.04 1.04
CA SER A 10 -20.42 -12.65 2.25
C SER A 10 -19.98 -11.63 3.30
N GLN A 11 -20.14 -10.33 3.02
CA GLN A 11 -19.76 -9.25 3.95
C GLN A 11 -20.55 -9.32 5.25
N SER A 12 -21.82 -9.71 5.21
CA SER A 12 -22.68 -9.78 6.40
C SER A 12 -22.25 -10.88 7.38
N GLU A 13 -21.84 -12.02 6.83
CA GLU A 13 -21.32 -13.18 7.54
C GLU A 13 -19.95 -12.87 8.14
N LEU A 14 -19.09 -12.17 7.38
CA LEU A 14 -17.82 -11.69 7.89
C LEU A 14 -18.03 -10.77 9.10
N PHE A 15 -18.88 -9.75 9.00
CA PHE A 15 -19.14 -8.85 10.13
C PHE A 15 -19.73 -9.56 11.36
N THR A 16 -20.51 -10.62 11.15
CA THR A 16 -21.00 -11.46 12.24
C THR A 16 -19.84 -12.19 12.92
N PHE A 17 -19.00 -12.86 12.13
CA PHE A 17 -17.80 -13.54 12.62
C PHE A 17 -16.85 -12.59 13.38
N MET A 18 -16.56 -11.41 12.82
CA MET A 18 -15.68 -10.42 13.45
C MET A 18 -16.22 -9.94 14.80
N ARG A 19 -17.54 -9.75 14.90
CA ARG A 19 -18.20 -9.31 16.15
C ARG A 19 -18.12 -10.37 17.24
N GLU A 20 -18.39 -11.63 16.90
CA GLU A 20 -18.28 -12.75 17.82
C GLU A 20 -16.83 -12.96 18.27
N LEU A 21 -15.89 -12.89 17.33
CA LEU A 21 -14.47 -13.01 17.60
C LEU A 21 -13.98 -11.89 18.54
N ARG A 22 -14.37 -10.64 18.27
CA ARG A 22 -14.03 -9.49 19.11
C ARG A 22 -14.58 -9.65 20.52
N ALA A 23 -15.85 -10.07 20.66
CA ALA A 23 -16.46 -10.29 21.96
C ALA A 23 -15.70 -11.34 22.78
N GLU A 24 -15.32 -12.47 22.16
CA GLU A 24 -14.50 -13.50 22.80
C GLU A 24 -13.10 -12.99 23.17
N PHE A 25 -12.45 -12.25 22.28
CA PHE A 25 -11.12 -11.67 22.51
C PHE A 25 -11.11 -10.71 23.70
N GLN A 26 -12.15 -9.89 23.83
CA GLN A 26 -12.29 -8.97 24.96
C GLN A 26 -12.34 -9.70 26.31
N THR A 27 -12.99 -10.86 26.40
CA THR A 27 -13.00 -11.66 27.65
C THR A 27 -11.61 -12.14 28.08
N ARG A 28 -10.66 -12.16 27.14
CA ARG A 28 -9.27 -12.62 27.33
C ARG A 28 -8.26 -11.48 27.36
N GLY A 29 -8.71 -10.22 27.25
CA GLY A 29 -7.83 -9.06 27.15
C GLY A 29 -7.03 -8.99 25.84
N LEU A 30 -7.53 -9.62 24.78
CA LEU A 30 -6.94 -9.58 23.44
C LEU A 30 -7.59 -8.46 22.60
N ILE A 31 -6.88 -8.03 21.58
CA ILE A 31 -7.30 -6.96 20.65
C ILE A 31 -7.58 -7.58 19.29
N LEU A 32 -8.65 -7.13 18.63
CA LEU A 32 -8.92 -7.45 17.23
C LEU A 32 -8.60 -6.25 16.34
N ALA A 33 -7.60 -6.39 15.46
CA ALA A 33 -7.30 -5.43 14.39
C ALA A 33 -7.61 -6.03 13.02
N GLN A 34 -8.06 -5.22 12.06
CA GLN A 34 -8.29 -5.63 10.67
C GLN A 34 -7.48 -4.74 9.71
N ALA A 35 -6.70 -5.36 8.82
CA ALA A 35 -6.10 -4.69 7.68
C ALA A 35 -7.17 -4.38 6.63
N VAL A 36 -7.17 -3.15 6.12
CA VAL A 36 -8.10 -2.68 5.08
C VAL A 36 -7.35 -1.83 4.07
N PRO A 37 -7.73 -1.84 2.79
CA PRO A 37 -7.12 -0.99 1.77
C PRO A 37 -7.31 0.48 2.13
N PHE A 38 -6.31 1.31 1.88
CA PHE A 38 -6.40 2.73 2.23
C PHE A 38 -7.40 3.49 1.35
N ASP A 39 -7.46 3.16 0.05
CA ASP A 39 -8.33 3.83 -0.90
C ASP A 39 -9.13 2.86 -1.77
N ASN A 40 -10.16 2.23 -1.18
CA ASN A 40 -11.13 1.43 -1.92
C ASN A 40 -12.56 1.87 -1.54
N PRO A 41 -13.37 2.38 -2.49
CA PRO A 41 -14.73 2.82 -2.19
C PRO A 41 -15.71 1.67 -1.88
N ASP A 42 -15.38 0.43 -2.23
CA ASP A 42 -16.25 -0.74 -2.00
C ASP A 42 -16.19 -1.22 -0.54
N TRP A 43 -15.26 -0.69 0.27
CA TRP A 43 -15.11 -1.02 1.68
C TRP A 43 -15.91 -0.06 2.58
N ASP A 44 -16.78 -0.62 3.43
CA ASP A 44 -17.46 0.14 4.49
C ASP A 44 -16.58 0.29 5.73
N TYR A 45 -15.65 1.25 5.68
CA TYR A 45 -14.70 1.52 6.76
C TYR A 45 -15.37 1.71 8.14
N LYS A 46 -16.57 2.31 8.20
CA LYS A 46 -17.29 2.51 9.46
C LYS A 46 -17.83 1.20 10.01
N ALA A 47 -18.39 0.34 9.16
CA ALA A 47 -18.85 -0.98 9.59
C ALA A 47 -17.69 -1.82 10.13
N TYR A 48 -16.55 -1.84 9.42
CA TYR A 48 -15.34 -2.53 9.86
C TYR A 48 -14.82 -1.98 11.20
N ALA A 49 -14.78 -0.66 11.38
CA ALA A 49 -14.38 -0.03 12.65
C ALA A 49 -15.35 -0.37 13.80
N GLY A 50 -16.64 -0.56 13.51
CA GLY A 50 -17.64 -0.93 14.51
C GLY A 50 -17.47 -2.35 15.08
N VAL A 51 -16.84 -3.25 14.32
CA VAL A 51 -16.64 -4.66 14.71
C VAL A 51 -15.18 -5.00 15.06
N THR A 52 -14.30 -4.00 15.12
CA THR A 52 -12.88 -4.17 15.48
C THR A 52 -12.49 -3.21 16.60
N ASP A 53 -11.33 -3.46 17.21
CA ASP A 53 -10.70 -2.50 18.12
C ASP A 53 -9.85 -1.48 17.34
N TYR A 54 -9.16 -1.94 16.28
CA TYR A 54 -8.38 -1.09 15.38
C TYR A 54 -8.56 -1.45 13.90
N LEU A 55 -8.52 -0.44 13.04
CA LEU A 55 -8.28 -0.61 11.62
C LEU A 55 -6.83 -0.28 11.28
N MET A 56 -6.22 -1.15 10.48
CA MET A 56 -4.90 -0.95 9.88
C MET A 56 -5.09 -0.52 8.42
N LEU A 57 -4.94 0.77 8.15
CA LEU A 57 -5.07 1.33 6.82
C LEU A 57 -3.78 1.12 6.03
N MET A 58 -3.82 0.32 4.98
CA MET A 58 -2.69 -0.03 4.12
C MET A 58 -2.38 1.11 3.13
N ALA A 59 -1.67 2.15 3.60
CA ALA A 59 -1.43 3.40 2.88
C ALA A 59 -0.27 3.32 1.88
N TYR A 60 -0.38 2.34 1.00
CA TYR A 60 0.53 2.02 -0.10
C TYR A 60 -0.30 1.45 -1.27
N ASP A 61 0.36 1.06 -2.36
CA ASP A 61 -0.27 0.55 -3.59
C ASP A 61 -1.22 1.55 -4.28
N GLN A 62 -0.89 2.85 -4.24
CA GLN A 62 -1.50 3.82 -5.15
C GLN A 62 -1.30 3.37 -6.62
N HIS A 63 -0.11 2.83 -6.91
CA HIS A 63 0.24 2.10 -8.11
C HIS A 63 0.82 0.75 -7.70
N TRP A 64 0.33 -0.34 -8.30
CA TRP A 64 0.71 -1.71 -7.99
C TRP A 64 1.08 -2.49 -9.26
N SER A 65 1.53 -3.74 -9.11
CA SER A 65 2.05 -4.59 -10.19
C SER A 65 1.21 -4.60 -11.47
N THR A 66 -0.11 -4.81 -11.37
CA THR A 66 -1.01 -4.89 -12.54
C THR A 66 -1.56 -3.52 -12.98
N GLY A 67 -1.19 -2.44 -12.27
CA GLY A 67 -1.44 -1.07 -12.65
C GLY A 67 -0.33 -0.46 -13.51
N GLY A 68 -0.53 0.78 -13.95
CA GLY A 68 0.51 1.55 -14.63
C GLY A 68 1.59 2.01 -13.66
N ALA A 69 2.84 2.14 -14.13
CA ALA A 69 3.95 2.62 -13.31
C ALA A 69 3.69 4.01 -12.71
N GLY A 70 4.03 4.17 -11.43
CA GLY A 70 3.83 5.42 -10.71
C GLY A 70 4.21 5.31 -9.23
N PRO A 71 4.03 6.41 -8.46
CA PRO A 71 4.39 6.46 -7.05
C PRO A 71 3.60 5.43 -6.23
N ILE A 72 4.24 4.85 -5.23
CA ILE A 72 3.64 3.80 -4.38
C ILE A 72 2.70 4.41 -3.35
N ALA A 73 3.08 5.58 -2.81
CA ALA A 73 2.30 6.34 -1.84
C ALA A 73 2.60 7.83 -2.03
N GLY A 74 2.14 8.43 -3.12
CA GLY A 74 2.39 9.84 -3.41
C GLY A 74 1.75 10.77 -2.38
N GLN A 75 2.45 11.83 -1.97
CA GLN A 75 2.03 12.75 -0.91
C GLN A 75 0.60 13.29 -1.10
N ASP A 76 0.26 13.79 -2.29
CA ASP A 76 -1.07 14.36 -2.57
C ASP A 76 -2.20 13.33 -2.42
N TRP A 77 -1.97 12.10 -2.90
CA TRP A 77 -2.91 10.99 -2.74
C TRP A 77 -3.03 10.63 -1.26
N PHE A 78 -1.89 10.47 -0.58
CA PHE A 78 -1.85 10.10 0.83
C PHE A 78 -2.62 11.10 1.70
N GLU A 79 -2.35 12.39 1.57
CA GLU A 79 -3.00 13.44 2.36
C GLU A 79 -4.51 13.53 2.08
N SER A 80 -4.91 13.41 0.81
CA SER A 80 -6.31 13.45 0.40
C SER A 80 -7.10 12.28 0.99
N ILE A 81 -6.56 11.07 0.88
CA ILE A 81 -7.21 9.86 1.40
C ILE A 81 -7.17 9.85 2.92
N LEU A 82 -6.05 10.23 3.56
CA LEU A 82 -5.98 10.36 5.01
C LEU A 82 -7.05 11.31 5.55
N LYS A 83 -7.23 12.47 4.91
CA LYS A 83 -8.28 13.44 5.28
C LYS A 83 -9.68 12.84 5.14
N LYS A 84 -9.94 12.09 4.06
CA LYS A 84 -11.21 11.37 3.87
C LYS A 84 -11.46 10.35 4.97
N ARG A 85 -10.45 9.52 5.33
CA ARG A 85 -10.55 8.51 6.39
C ARG A 85 -10.71 9.13 7.77
N MET A 86 -9.99 10.20 8.08
CA MET A 86 -10.09 10.86 9.39
C MET A 86 -11.39 11.67 9.56
N ALA A 87 -12.14 11.92 8.48
CA ALA A 87 -13.49 12.46 8.56
C ALA A 87 -14.54 11.41 8.99
N GLU A 88 -14.22 10.11 8.86
CA GLU A 88 -15.16 9.02 9.11
C GLU A 88 -14.76 8.06 10.24
N LEU A 89 -13.46 7.94 10.52
CA LEU A 89 -12.86 7.06 11.52
C LEU A 89 -12.32 7.83 12.73
N SER A 90 -12.30 7.15 13.88
CA SER A 90 -11.63 7.67 15.07
C SER A 90 -10.11 7.49 14.95
N PRO A 91 -9.29 8.55 15.12
CA PRO A 91 -7.84 8.42 15.16
C PRO A 91 -7.35 7.45 16.26
N ALA A 92 -8.09 7.33 17.36
CA ALA A 92 -7.76 6.42 18.46
C ALA A 92 -7.94 4.93 18.12
N GLN A 93 -8.66 4.63 17.03
CA GLN A 93 -8.90 3.27 16.53
C GLN A 93 -8.24 3.03 15.16
N THR A 94 -7.40 3.96 14.69
CA THR A 94 -6.82 3.87 13.35
C THR A 94 -5.30 3.79 13.43
N ILE A 95 -4.73 2.83 12.72
CA ILE A 95 -3.30 2.63 12.51
C ILE A 95 -3.03 2.86 11.03
N ILE A 96 -2.10 3.75 10.70
CA ILE A 96 -1.66 3.95 9.32
C ILE A 96 -0.44 3.06 9.07
N CYS A 97 -0.52 2.21 8.05
CA CYS A 97 0.53 1.30 7.65
C CYS A 97 1.24 1.84 6.42
N PHE A 98 2.57 1.95 6.50
CA PHE A 98 3.41 2.40 5.39
C PHE A 98 4.15 1.22 4.77
N GLY A 99 4.31 1.25 3.44
CA GLY A 99 5.09 0.25 2.70
C GLY A 99 6.59 0.51 2.84
N ASN A 100 7.40 -0.50 2.51
CA ASN A 100 8.86 -0.41 2.44
C ASN A 100 9.43 -1.08 1.17
N TYR A 101 8.61 -1.12 0.13
CA TYR A 101 8.89 -1.76 -1.14
C TYR A 101 8.55 -0.82 -2.30
N GLY A 102 8.68 -1.33 -3.50
CA GLY A 102 8.28 -0.70 -4.73
C GLY A 102 7.94 -1.71 -5.80
N TYR A 103 7.84 -1.23 -7.03
CA TYR A 103 7.67 -2.09 -8.20
C TYR A 103 8.64 -1.72 -9.31
N ASN A 104 9.09 -2.72 -10.05
CA ASN A 104 9.80 -2.60 -11.31
C ASN A 104 8.86 -2.91 -12.46
N TRP A 105 8.49 -1.90 -13.25
CA TRP A 105 7.73 -2.09 -14.47
C TRP A 105 8.65 -2.17 -15.68
N THR A 106 8.53 -3.25 -16.43
CA THR A 106 9.20 -3.43 -17.72
C THR A 106 8.26 -3.01 -18.84
N LYS A 107 8.73 -2.16 -19.76
CA LYS A 107 7.93 -1.68 -20.89
C LYS A 107 7.44 -2.83 -21.76
N ASN A 108 6.16 -2.78 -22.10
CA ASN A 108 5.40 -3.81 -22.86
C ASN A 108 5.14 -5.12 -22.11
N GLU A 109 5.60 -5.26 -20.86
CA GLU A 109 5.13 -6.33 -19.98
C GLU A 109 3.78 -5.96 -19.38
N LYS A 110 3.02 -6.99 -19.01
CA LYS A 110 1.66 -6.83 -18.48
C LYS A 110 1.62 -6.44 -17.01
N GLU A 111 2.65 -6.80 -16.26
CA GLU A 111 2.71 -6.69 -14.81
C GLU A 111 4.12 -6.24 -14.41
N GLY A 112 4.20 -5.40 -13.39
CA GLY A 112 5.43 -5.08 -12.69
C GLY A 112 5.79 -6.12 -11.65
N GLU A 113 7.06 -6.15 -11.26
CA GLU A 113 7.59 -7.06 -10.24
C GLU A 113 7.80 -6.31 -8.92
N ASP A 114 7.42 -6.94 -7.80
CA ASP A 114 7.74 -6.42 -6.47
C ASP A 114 9.25 -6.28 -6.30
N ILE A 115 9.69 -5.14 -5.78
CA ILE A 115 11.10 -4.88 -5.50
C ILE A 115 11.29 -4.28 -4.12
N SER A 116 12.17 -4.87 -3.32
CA SER A 116 12.55 -4.29 -2.03
C SER A 116 13.37 -3.01 -2.22
N PHE A 117 13.37 -2.14 -1.22
CA PHE A 117 14.25 -0.97 -1.18
C PHE A 117 15.71 -1.30 -1.54
N GLN A 118 16.26 -2.38 -0.96
CA GLN A 118 17.65 -2.81 -1.21
C GLN A 118 17.87 -3.23 -2.65
N GLN A 119 16.94 -3.96 -3.25
CA GLN A 119 17.01 -4.35 -4.66
C GLN A 119 16.90 -3.13 -5.57
N SER A 120 16.06 -2.14 -5.24
CA SER A 120 15.99 -0.87 -5.99
C SER A 120 17.33 -0.14 -5.99
N LEU A 121 18.03 -0.08 -4.85
CA LEU A 121 19.37 0.53 -4.79
C LEU A 121 20.42 -0.25 -5.58
N LEU A 122 20.37 -1.58 -5.56
CA LEU A 122 21.27 -2.42 -6.35
C LEU A 122 21.02 -2.23 -7.85
N ALA A 123 19.76 -2.24 -8.29
CA ALA A 123 19.37 -1.98 -9.68
C ALA A 123 19.86 -0.60 -10.15
N ALA A 124 19.69 0.45 -9.33
CA ALA A 124 20.21 1.78 -9.65
C ALA A 124 21.75 1.81 -9.75
N LYS A 125 22.46 1.05 -8.90
CA LYS A 125 23.93 1.01 -8.90
C LYS A 125 24.51 0.20 -10.06
N GLU A 126 23.86 -0.90 -10.42
CA GLU A 126 24.36 -1.90 -11.38
C GLU A 126 23.85 -1.67 -12.81
N SER A 127 23.04 -0.64 -13.04
CA SER A 127 22.59 -0.25 -14.38
C SER A 127 23.76 -0.01 -15.34
N LEU A 128 23.64 -0.58 -16.54
CA LEU A 128 24.69 -1.02 -17.46
C LEU A 128 25.96 -0.19 -17.61
N ASP A 129 25.88 1.14 -17.76
CA ASP A 129 27.04 1.97 -18.13
C ASP A 129 27.46 2.99 -17.06
N SER A 130 26.56 3.29 -16.13
CA SER A 130 26.75 4.22 -15.03
C SER A 130 25.64 3.97 -14.00
N PRO A 131 25.88 4.18 -12.69
CA PRO A 131 24.81 4.25 -11.72
C PRO A 131 23.72 5.21 -12.21
N THR A 132 22.50 4.71 -12.30
CA THR A 132 21.34 5.55 -12.59
C THR A 132 21.07 6.42 -11.38
N GLU A 133 20.96 7.73 -11.61
CA GLU A 133 20.61 8.67 -10.55
C GLU A 133 19.17 8.40 -10.08
N ILE A 134 19.03 8.06 -8.80
CA ILE A 134 17.72 7.99 -8.13
C ILE A 134 17.20 9.43 -8.02
N LYS A 135 16.06 9.68 -8.65
CA LYS A 135 15.38 10.98 -8.61
C LYS A 135 14.33 10.95 -7.54
N PHE A 136 14.10 12.09 -6.93
CA PHE A 136 12.98 12.31 -6.02
C PHE A 136 11.94 13.17 -6.72
N ASP A 137 10.76 12.62 -6.98
CA ASP A 137 9.72 13.37 -7.66
C ASP A 137 9.16 14.46 -6.74
N PRO A 138 9.25 15.76 -7.12
CA PRO A 138 8.91 16.85 -6.22
C PRO A 138 7.41 16.94 -5.91
N THR A 139 6.55 16.28 -6.69
CA THR A 139 5.09 16.28 -6.50
C THR A 139 4.69 15.15 -5.55
N SER A 140 4.99 13.91 -5.91
CA SER A 140 4.63 12.71 -5.13
C SER A 140 5.53 12.47 -3.92
N LYS A 141 6.73 13.05 -3.88
CA LYS A 141 7.75 12.78 -2.86
C LYS A 141 8.15 11.30 -2.78
N ASN A 142 8.02 10.54 -3.86
CA ASN A 142 8.51 9.17 -3.93
C ASN A 142 9.76 9.12 -4.82
N PRO A 143 10.79 8.33 -4.43
CA PRO A 143 11.95 8.11 -5.27
C PRO A 143 11.61 7.19 -6.46
N TYR A 144 12.26 7.47 -7.58
CA TYR A 144 12.11 6.69 -8.79
C TYR A 144 13.35 6.80 -9.70
N PHE A 145 13.46 5.85 -10.62
CA PHE A 145 14.40 5.92 -11.73
C PHE A 145 13.98 5.01 -12.87
N SER A 146 14.58 5.21 -14.04
CA SER A 146 14.38 4.36 -15.21
C SER A 146 15.74 4.03 -15.82
N TYR A 147 15.89 2.81 -16.32
CA TYR A 147 17.08 2.37 -17.03
C TYR A 147 16.70 1.44 -18.18
N SER A 148 17.61 1.23 -19.12
CA SER A 148 17.44 0.29 -20.23
C SER A 148 18.44 -0.85 -20.11
N GLU A 149 18.04 -2.06 -20.50
CA GLU A 149 18.92 -3.23 -20.64
C GLU A 149 19.54 -3.31 -22.05
N ASP A 150 20.60 -4.11 -22.22
CA ASP A 150 21.29 -4.32 -23.51
C ASP A 150 20.38 -4.91 -24.59
N ASP A 151 19.35 -5.66 -24.18
CA ASP A 151 18.34 -6.25 -25.05
C ASP A 151 17.23 -5.26 -25.45
N GLY A 152 17.32 -4.01 -24.98
CA GLY A 152 16.39 -2.93 -25.28
C GLY A 152 15.17 -2.86 -24.36
N LYS A 153 15.07 -3.69 -23.31
CA LYS A 153 14.01 -3.52 -22.29
C LYS A 153 14.20 -2.23 -21.53
N GLU A 154 13.10 -1.52 -21.32
CA GLU A 154 13.07 -0.30 -20.52
C GLU A 154 12.37 -0.58 -19.20
N HIS A 155 13.04 -0.28 -18.09
CA HIS A 155 12.55 -0.45 -16.73
C HIS A 155 12.21 0.90 -16.12
N THR A 156 11.14 0.93 -15.32
CA THR A 156 10.81 2.06 -14.44
C THR A 156 10.54 1.53 -13.06
N ILE A 157 11.32 2.01 -12.09
CA ILE A 157 11.20 1.62 -10.69
C ILE A 157 10.72 2.82 -9.88
N TRP A 158 9.64 2.60 -9.12
CA TRP A 158 9.21 3.47 -8.03
C TRP A 158 9.25 2.68 -6.74
N PHE A 159 9.70 3.29 -5.65
CA PHE A 159 9.83 2.63 -4.36
C PHE A 159 9.66 3.60 -3.20
N LEU A 160 9.58 3.08 -1.97
CA LEU A 160 9.57 3.88 -0.75
C LEU A 160 10.93 3.83 -0.04
N ASP A 161 11.36 4.97 0.49
CA ASP A 161 12.55 5.15 1.30
C ASP A 161 12.26 5.92 2.59
N ALA A 162 13.30 6.13 3.41
CA ALA A 162 13.18 6.88 4.67
C ALA A 162 12.84 8.38 4.50
N ALA A 163 13.02 8.96 3.31
CA ALA A 163 12.67 10.36 3.02
C ALA A 163 11.22 10.52 2.54
N SER A 164 10.63 9.45 2.02
CA SER A 164 9.22 9.36 1.64
C SER A 164 8.28 8.93 2.79
N LEU A 165 8.84 8.51 3.93
CA LEU A 165 8.12 8.12 5.16
C LEU A 165 7.94 9.30 6.14
#